data_AF-A0A6I5YR91-F1
#
_entry.id   AF-A0A6I5YR91-F1
#
_cell.length_a   1.000
_cell.length_b   1.000
_cell.length_c   1.000
_cell.angle_alpha   90.00
_cell.angle_beta   90.00
_cell.angle_gamma   90.00
#
_symmetry.space_group_name_H-M   'P 1'
#
loop_
_entity.id
_entity.type
_entity.pdbx_description
1 polymer ?
#
loop_
_entity_poly.entity_id
_entity_poly.type
_entity_poly.pdbx_seq_one_letter_code
_entity_poly.pdbx_strand_id
1 'polypeptide(L)'
;MKQVHVADRLSRPHPIITGWTERREREIKKREEVYDFRLRRVAAQTPFSSQERRRLRVLDALFKALEDNQIKVTQNEQRALHASSGDEKIEFQLRVKLRQVKRPLNANELRRHRSGDKDYQLAFEETDILIFEIKTWLPGGLQRIWQDGRKDRIETLAGDILTTILAAFPMMVVERERRAEQERLRRIEEQRRYELQQQNKLEQGRFRRLLEHAGRWRDAELARNFIAVLREAIADQDATVGGHPLSEWLDWAEKRVSLQDPLANPQGVFASIADVKSWTYRD
;
A
#
# COMPACT_ATOMS: atom_id res chain seq x y z
N MET A 1 31.74 -8.21 22.68
CA MET A 1 31.36 -7.11 21.77
C MET A 1 32.19 -5.89 22.11
N LYS A 2 32.75 -5.19 21.11
CA LYS A 2 33.48 -3.93 21.35
C LYS A 2 32.49 -2.91 21.90
N GLN A 3 32.82 -2.32 23.04
CA GLN A 3 32.03 -1.25 23.66
C GLN A 3 32.08 -0.02 22.75
N VAL A 4 30.92 0.54 22.39
CA VAL A 4 30.86 1.79 21.64
C VAL A 4 31.26 2.92 22.58
N HIS A 5 32.48 3.42 22.42
CA HIS A 5 32.99 4.52 23.22
C HIS A 5 32.74 5.86 22.51
N VAL A 6 31.86 6.69 23.08
CA VAL A 6 31.62 8.04 22.59
C VAL A 6 32.68 8.98 23.16
N ALA A 7 33.58 9.47 22.31
CA ALA A 7 34.64 10.37 22.72
C ALA A 7 34.09 11.74 23.16
N ASP A 8 34.77 12.37 24.13
CA ASP A 8 34.38 13.70 24.60
C ASP A 8 34.55 14.81 23.56
N ARG A 9 35.43 14.61 22.58
CA ARG A 9 35.69 15.53 21.49
C ARG A 9 35.65 14.81 20.15
N LEU A 10 35.16 15.50 19.12
CA LEU A 10 35.24 15.02 17.74
C LEU A 10 36.68 15.12 17.26
N SER A 11 37.36 13.97 17.17
CA SER A 11 38.66 13.86 16.53
C SER A 11 38.53 12.93 15.33
N ARG A 12 38.99 13.39 14.15
CA ARG A 12 38.82 12.71 12.86
C ARG A 12 37.37 12.23 12.64
N PRO A 13 36.41 13.16 12.49
CA PRO A 13 35.00 12.81 12.35
C PRO A 13 34.75 12.03 11.06
N HIS A 14 33.71 11.20 11.07
CA HIS A 14 33.24 10.45 9.92
C HIS A 14 32.94 11.39 8.73
N PRO A 15 33.18 11.00 7.46
CA PRO A 15 33.01 11.87 6.29
C PRO A 15 31.65 12.58 6.19
N ILE A 16 30.56 11.88 6.55
CA ILE A 16 29.21 12.48 6.61
C ILE A 16 29.16 13.67 7.59
N ILE A 17 29.79 13.51 8.77
CA ILE A 17 29.80 14.54 9.82
C ILE A 17 30.68 15.72 9.40
N THR A 18 31.84 15.43 8.80
CA THR A 18 32.72 16.46 8.20
C THR A 18 31.96 17.29 7.16
N GLY A 19 31.21 16.63 6.28
CA GLY A 19 30.36 17.32 5.30
C GLY A 19 29.28 18.21 5.94
N TRP A 20 28.74 17.81 7.09
CA TRP A 20 27.78 18.65 7.83
C TRP A 20 28.44 19.84 8.50
N THR A 21 29.63 19.68 9.09
CA THR A 21 30.34 20.78 9.74
C THR A 21 30.78 21.83 8.74
N GLU A 22 31.36 21.41 7.60
CA GLU A 22 31.75 22.33 6.53
C GLU A 22 30.55 23.06 5.92
N ARG A 23 29.44 22.35 5.72
CA ARG A 23 28.21 22.97 5.21
C ARG A 23 27.72 24.06 6.16
N ARG A 24 27.63 23.76 7.46
CA ARG A 24 27.17 24.74 8.46
C ARG A 24 28.09 25.97 8.51
N GLU A 25 29.40 25.79 8.43
CA GLU A 25 30.35 26.91 8.35
C GLU A 25 30.14 27.80 7.13
N ARG A 26 29.87 27.20 5.96
CA ARG A 26 29.56 27.97 4.73
C ARG A 26 28.26 28.76 4.86
N GLU A 27 27.21 28.15 5.43
CA GLU A 27 25.92 28.81 5.63
C GLU A 27 26.04 30.00 6.61
N ILE A 28 26.81 29.84 7.70
CA ILE A 28 27.11 30.93 8.65
C ILE A 28 27.85 32.08 7.94
N LYS A 29 28.89 31.78 7.15
CA LYS A 29 29.67 32.79 6.41
C LYS A 29 28.80 33.59 5.43
N LYS A 30 27.83 32.95 4.79
CA LYS A 30 26.90 33.58 3.85
C LYS A 30 25.80 34.42 4.55
N ARG A 31 25.70 34.36 5.88
CA ARG A 31 24.59 34.95 6.67
C ARG A 31 23.22 34.52 6.12
N GLU A 32 23.14 33.28 5.66
CA GLU A 32 21.95 32.76 5.01
C GLU A 32 20.86 32.53 6.07
N GLU A 33 19.73 33.20 5.89
CA GLU A 33 18.54 32.94 6.67
C GLU A 33 17.80 31.76 6.05
N VAL A 34 17.68 30.67 6.81
CA VAL A 34 17.03 29.45 6.35
C VAL A 34 15.80 29.21 7.21
N TYR A 35 14.72 28.74 6.59
CA TYR A 35 13.56 28.27 7.34
C TYR A 35 13.90 26.97 8.08
N ASP A 36 13.95 27.02 9.40
CA ASP A 36 14.10 25.85 10.23
C ASP A 36 12.74 25.17 10.39
N PHE A 37 12.54 24.06 9.67
CA PHE A 37 11.32 23.26 9.74
C PHE A 37 11.04 22.66 11.11
N ARG A 38 12.06 22.44 11.95
CA ARG A 38 11.88 21.87 13.30
C ARG A 38 11.32 22.92 14.25
N LEU A 39 11.89 24.12 14.20
CA LEU A 39 11.49 25.25 15.05
C LEU A 39 10.37 26.10 14.42
N ARG A 40 10.00 25.80 13.17
CA ARG A 40 8.99 26.48 12.36
C ARG A 40 9.22 27.99 12.24
N ARG A 41 10.47 28.40 12.06
CA ARG A 41 10.85 29.81 11.96
C ARG A 41 12.02 30.03 11.01
N VAL A 42 12.08 31.21 10.40
CA VAL A 42 13.29 31.68 9.72
C VAL A 42 14.31 32.03 10.79
N ALA A 43 15.52 31.50 10.66
CA ALA A 43 16.63 31.82 11.54
C ALA A 43 17.94 31.89 10.74
N ALA A 44 18.81 32.83 11.12
CA ALA A 44 20.19 32.81 10.67
C ALA A 44 20.87 31.53 11.19
N GLN A 45 21.69 30.91 10.36
CA GLN A 45 22.49 29.77 10.80
C GLN A 45 23.49 30.21 11.88
N THR A 46 23.47 29.53 13.01
CA THR A 46 24.39 29.75 14.13
C THR A 46 25.40 28.60 14.24
N PRO A 47 26.55 28.83 14.91
CA PRO A 47 27.45 27.75 15.28
C PRO A 47 26.71 26.66 16.07
N PHE A 48 27.16 25.41 15.95
CA PHE A 48 26.50 24.27 16.60
C PHE A 48 26.34 24.49 18.10
N SER A 49 25.11 24.29 18.58
CA SER A 49 24.79 24.30 20.00
C SER A 49 25.54 23.18 20.74
N SER A 50 25.60 23.25 22.07
CA SER A 50 26.18 22.17 22.90
C SER A 50 25.50 20.83 22.62
N GLN A 51 24.17 20.83 22.45
CA GLN A 51 23.38 19.64 22.14
C GLN A 51 23.62 19.12 20.72
N GLU A 52 23.75 20.01 19.73
CA GLU A 52 24.12 19.59 18.38
C GLU A 52 25.52 18.95 18.36
N ARG A 53 26.50 19.53 19.06
CA ARG A 53 27.84 18.94 19.19
C ARG A 53 27.80 17.58 19.87
N ARG A 54 26.99 17.43 20.93
CA ARG A 54 26.76 16.14 21.61
C ARG A 54 26.17 15.11 20.65
N ARG A 55 25.13 15.48 19.90
CA ARG A 55 24.51 14.65 18.85
C ARG A 55 25.54 14.21 17.80
N LEU A 56 26.41 15.11 17.34
CA LEU A 56 27.45 14.77 16.37
C LEU A 56 28.44 13.75 16.94
N ARG A 57 28.85 13.87 18.21
CA ARG A 57 29.74 12.90 18.88
C ARG A 57 29.13 11.50 18.94
N VAL A 58 27.85 11.40 19.32
CA VAL A 58 27.13 10.12 19.34
C VAL A 58 27.06 9.51 17.95
N LEU A 59 26.67 10.29 16.94
CA LEU A 59 26.59 9.80 15.55
C LEU A 59 27.96 9.37 15.02
N ASP A 60 29.03 10.10 15.35
CA ASP A 60 30.39 9.76 14.94
C ASP A 60 30.81 8.39 15.47
N ALA A 61 30.59 8.16 16.77
CA ALA A 61 30.88 6.88 17.41
C ALA A 61 30.04 5.74 16.83
N LEU A 62 28.74 5.97 16.60
CA LEU A 62 27.86 4.96 16.00
C LEU A 62 28.24 4.65 14.55
N PHE A 63 28.57 5.66 13.73
CA PHE A 63 28.95 5.44 12.33
C PHE A 63 30.23 4.61 12.24
N LYS A 64 31.27 5.00 12.99
CA LYS A 64 32.52 4.24 13.05
C LYS A 64 32.29 2.82 13.54
N ALA A 65 31.49 2.65 14.58
CA ALA A 65 31.21 1.31 15.11
C ALA A 65 30.40 0.45 14.13
N LEU A 66 29.48 1.03 13.35
CA LEU A 66 28.77 0.31 12.29
C LEU A 66 29.72 -0.11 11.16
N GLU A 67 30.58 0.81 10.69
CA GLU A 67 31.56 0.52 9.65
C GLU A 67 32.60 -0.52 10.08
N ASP A 68 33.03 -0.48 11.35
CA ASP A 68 33.89 -1.51 11.97
C ASP A 68 33.24 -2.91 11.95
N ASN A 69 31.90 -2.98 11.90
CA ASN A 69 31.13 -4.21 11.76
C ASN A 69 30.67 -4.45 10.30
N GLN A 70 31.37 -3.87 9.32
CA GLN A 70 31.10 -4.01 7.88
C GLN A 70 29.73 -3.50 7.43
N ILE A 71 29.07 -2.65 8.23
CA ILE A 71 27.81 -2.03 7.86
C ILE A 71 28.10 -0.67 7.26
N LYS A 72 27.66 -0.49 6.02
CA LYS A 72 27.86 0.77 5.31
C LYS A 72 26.85 1.80 5.82
N VAL A 73 27.33 2.98 6.20
CA VAL A 73 26.49 4.11 6.58
C VAL A 73 26.40 5.09 5.43
N THR A 74 25.18 5.48 5.05
CA THR A 74 24.93 6.43 3.96
C THR A 74 23.90 7.47 4.35
N GLN A 75 23.97 8.62 3.68
CA GLN A 75 22.94 9.66 3.75
C GLN A 75 22.31 9.80 2.36
N ASN A 76 20.97 9.78 2.28
CA ASN A 76 20.26 10.00 1.01
C ASN A 76 20.10 11.49 0.69
N GLU A 77 19.51 11.81 -0.47
CA GLU A 77 19.25 13.19 -0.90
C GLU A 77 18.35 13.98 0.07
N GLN A 78 17.40 13.29 0.70
CA GLN A 78 16.52 13.84 1.74
C GLN A 78 17.20 13.97 3.12
N ARG A 79 18.51 13.72 3.19
CA ARG A 79 19.35 13.79 4.40
C ARG A 79 19.03 12.73 5.47
N ALA A 80 18.23 11.72 5.16
CA ALA A 80 17.97 10.58 6.03
C ALA A 80 19.19 9.62 6.07
N LEU A 81 19.49 9.13 7.28
CA LEU A 81 20.62 8.24 7.54
C LEU A 81 20.19 6.79 7.40
N HIS A 82 21.06 5.99 6.79
CA HIS A 82 20.81 4.58 6.57
C HIS A 82 22.04 3.74 6.91
N ALA A 83 21.80 2.65 7.62
CA ALA A 83 22.73 1.54 7.76
C ALA A 83 22.32 0.45 6.76
N SER A 84 23.26 -0.05 5.97
CA SER A 84 22.99 -1.09 4.97
C SER A 84 23.94 -2.27 5.11
N SER A 85 23.38 -3.47 5.02
CA SER A 85 24.10 -4.74 4.98
C SER A 85 23.45 -5.64 3.91
N GLY A 86 24.18 -5.93 2.83
CA GLY A 86 23.59 -6.56 1.65
C GLY A 86 22.45 -5.71 1.06
N ASP A 87 21.31 -6.33 0.81
CA ASP A 87 20.10 -5.66 0.31
C ASP A 87 19.27 -5.00 1.41
N GLU A 88 19.57 -5.29 2.67
CA GLU A 88 18.78 -4.80 3.80
C GLU A 88 19.25 -3.40 4.22
N LYS A 89 18.26 -2.55 4.54
CA LYS A 89 18.49 -1.13 4.82
C LYS A 89 17.66 -0.66 6.00
N ILE A 90 18.34 -0.09 7.00
CA ILE A 90 17.73 0.44 8.22
C ILE A 90 17.90 1.96 8.21
N GLU A 91 16.79 2.68 8.08
CA GLU A 91 16.72 4.13 8.25
C GLU A 91 16.63 4.47 9.73
N PHE A 92 17.45 5.42 10.17
CA PHE A 92 17.42 5.90 11.55
C PHE A 92 17.69 7.40 11.64
N GLN A 93 17.39 7.98 12.79
CA GLN A 93 17.68 9.36 13.10
C GLN A 93 18.07 9.52 14.57
N LEU A 94 18.97 10.47 14.84
CA LEU A 94 19.19 11.03 16.17
C LEU A 94 18.69 12.47 16.15
N ARG A 95 17.76 12.83 17.03
CA ARG A 95 17.16 14.16 17.11
C ARG A 95 17.15 14.71 18.53
N VAL A 96 17.12 16.02 18.65
CA VAL A 96 16.84 16.70 19.91
C VAL A 96 15.33 16.69 20.13
N LYS A 97 14.88 16.40 21.35
CA LYS A 97 13.47 16.51 21.73
C LYS A 97 13.08 17.99 21.79
N LEU A 98 11.98 18.33 21.14
CA LEU A 98 11.42 19.67 21.18
C LEU A 98 10.34 19.75 22.26
N ARG A 99 10.33 20.86 22.99
CA ARG A 99 9.25 21.22 23.91
C ARG A 99 8.50 22.40 23.33
N GLN A 100 7.17 22.34 23.37
CA GLN A 100 6.34 23.47 23.01
C GLN A 100 6.26 24.45 24.19
N VAL A 101 6.55 25.72 23.92
CA VAL A 101 6.54 26.80 24.91
C VAL A 101 5.69 27.97 24.43
N LYS A 102 5.21 28.78 25.38
CA LYS A 102 4.56 30.05 25.08
C LYS A 102 5.64 31.13 25.02
N ARG A 103 5.87 31.69 23.84
CA ARG A 103 6.75 32.85 23.66
C ARG A 103 5.93 34.13 23.53
N PRO A 104 6.44 35.28 23.99
CA PRO A 104 5.81 36.57 23.68
C PRO A 104 5.81 36.82 22.17
N LEU A 105 4.83 37.61 21.72
CA LEU A 105 4.72 38.05 20.33
C LEU A 105 5.94 38.90 19.94
N ASN A 106 6.49 38.68 18.74
CA ASN A 106 7.54 39.55 18.21
C ASN A 106 6.94 40.87 17.67
N ALA A 107 7.79 41.83 17.33
CA ALA A 107 7.34 43.16 16.89
C ALA A 107 6.39 43.12 15.68
N ASN A 108 6.56 42.19 14.75
CA ASN A 108 5.71 42.05 13.56
C ASN A 108 4.38 41.32 13.84
N GLU A 109 4.36 40.44 14.83
CA GLU A 109 3.16 39.77 15.33
C GLU A 109 2.33 40.73 16.19
N LEU A 110 3.00 41.52 17.03
CA LEU A 110 2.37 42.54 17.86
C LEU A 110 1.70 43.62 17.01
N ARG A 111 2.31 44.00 15.87
CA ARG A 111 1.69 44.91 14.88
C ARG A 111 0.38 44.37 14.27
N ARG A 112 0.18 43.05 14.28
CA ARG A 112 -1.01 42.37 13.72
C ARG A 112 -1.97 41.86 14.79
N HIS A 113 -1.63 42.07 16.07
CA HIS A 113 -2.42 41.64 17.22
C HIS A 113 -3.69 42.47 17.35
N ARG A 114 -4.82 41.82 17.63
CA ARG A 114 -6.13 42.45 17.80
C ARG A 114 -6.67 42.19 19.20
N SER A 115 -7.61 43.03 19.62
CA SER A 115 -8.31 42.85 20.90
C SER A 115 -9.04 41.49 20.91
N GLY A 116 -8.70 40.64 21.89
CA GLY A 116 -9.19 39.26 22.00
C GLY A 116 -8.19 38.17 21.55
N ASP A 117 -7.09 38.55 20.88
CA ASP A 117 -6.03 37.61 20.52
C ASP A 117 -5.18 37.23 21.74
N LYS A 118 -4.55 36.05 21.69
CA LYS A 118 -3.61 35.61 22.72
C LYS A 118 -2.31 36.42 22.63
N ASP A 119 -1.82 36.90 23.78
CA ASP A 119 -0.57 37.66 23.89
C ASP A 119 0.71 36.80 23.77
N TYR A 120 0.54 35.54 23.37
CA TYR A 120 1.63 34.59 23.20
C TYR A 120 1.44 33.77 21.93
N GLN A 121 2.56 33.34 21.35
CA GLN A 121 2.57 32.33 20.31
C GLN A 121 3.17 31.02 20.84
N LEU A 122 2.66 29.91 20.36
CA LEU A 122 3.25 28.61 20.61
C LEU A 122 4.49 28.44 19.73
N ALA A 123 5.65 28.26 20.35
CA ALA A 123 6.91 28.01 19.69
C ALA A 123 7.52 26.69 20.18
N PHE A 124 8.44 26.14 19.40
CA PHE A 124 9.23 24.98 19.83
C PHE A 124 10.60 25.45 20.31
N GLU A 125 11.04 24.89 21.42
CA GLU A 125 12.39 25.03 21.95
C GLU A 125 13.06 23.66 22.04
N GLU A 126 14.36 23.64 21.75
CA GLU A 126 15.18 22.46 21.97
C GLU A 126 15.31 22.17 23.47
N THR A 127 15.27 20.88 23.83
CA THR A 127 15.55 20.42 25.18
C THR A 127 16.91 19.72 25.25
N ASP A 128 17.36 19.39 26.45
CA ASP A 128 18.62 18.65 26.63
C ASP A 128 18.49 17.12 26.44
N ILE A 129 17.39 16.67 25.83
CA ILE A 129 17.08 15.25 25.63
C ILE A 129 17.31 14.88 24.17
N LEU A 130 18.22 13.94 23.94
CA LEU A 130 18.40 13.28 22.65
C LEU A 130 17.50 12.05 22.53
N ILE A 131 17.00 11.80 21.31
CA ILE A 131 16.17 10.66 20.95
C ILE A 131 16.76 10.01 19.69
N PHE A 132 17.22 8.77 19.82
CA PHE A 132 17.56 7.91 18.69
C PHE A 132 16.33 7.10 18.29
N GLU A 133 16.03 7.05 17.00
CA GLU A 133 14.85 6.38 16.47
C GLU A 133 15.18 5.65 15.17
N ILE A 134 14.79 4.39 15.09
CA ILE A 134 14.82 3.58 13.88
C ILE A 134 13.45 3.70 13.18
N LYS A 135 13.47 4.29 11.98
CA LYS A 135 12.28 4.54 11.16
C LYS A 135 11.83 3.29 10.42
N THR A 136 12.77 2.45 9.99
CA THR A 136 12.45 1.15 9.39
C THR A 136 11.76 0.23 10.42
N TRP A 137 10.80 -0.57 9.97
CA TRP A 137 10.23 -1.63 10.80
C TRP A 137 11.28 -2.71 11.04
N LEU A 138 11.40 -3.19 12.28
CA LEU A 138 12.32 -4.27 12.63
C LEU A 138 11.55 -5.54 13.01
N PRO A 139 12.01 -6.72 12.58
CA PRO A 139 11.45 -8.00 13.00
C PRO A 139 11.75 -8.30 14.48
N GLY A 140 11.06 -9.30 15.04
CA GLY A 140 11.35 -9.83 16.38
C GLY A 140 11.01 -8.91 17.55
N GLY A 141 10.29 -7.81 17.33
CA GLY A 141 9.95 -6.86 18.39
C GLY A 141 11.15 -6.07 18.92
N LEU A 142 12.22 -5.98 18.14
CA LEU A 142 13.42 -5.22 18.50
C LEU A 142 13.09 -3.77 18.83
N GLN A 143 13.79 -3.24 19.84
CA GLN A 143 13.64 -1.84 20.25
C GLN A 143 13.99 -0.91 19.09
N ARG A 144 13.22 0.17 18.96
CA ARG A 144 13.39 1.15 17.87
C ARG A 144 13.62 2.57 18.37
N ILE A 145 13.41 2.82 19.65
CA ILE A 145 13.51 4.17 20.23
C ILE A 145 14.36 4.10 21.49
N TRP A 146 15.38 4.94 21.54
CA TRP A 146 16.18 5.21 22.72
C TRP A 146 16.13 6.71 22.97
N GLN A 147 16.09 7.11 24.23
CA GLN A 147 16.10 8.52 24.59
C GLN A 147 16.90 8.73 25.86
N ASP A 148 17.41 9.94 26.06
CA ASP A 148 17.96 10.32 27.35
C ASP A 148 16.90 10.16 28.45
N GLY A 149 17.28 9.43 29.50
CA GLY A 149 16.52 9.26 30.71
C GLY A 149 17.07 10.12 31.84
N ARG A 150 16.56 9.86 33.05
CA ARG A 150 17.09 10.49 34.27
C ARG A 150 18.48 9.97 34.64
N LYS A 151 18.74 8.68 34.37
CA LYS A 151 19.99 7.98 34.71
C LYS A 151 20.82 7.66 33.48
N ASP A 152 20.16 7.21 32.41
CA ASP A 152 20.84 6.79 31.19
C ASP A 152 20.91 7.91 30.17
N ARG A 153 22.07 8.00 29.50
CA ARG A 153 22.31 8.94 28.41
C ARG A 153 22.45 8.17 27.11
N ILE A 154 22.11 8.78 25.98
CA ILE A 154 22.24 8.15 24.67
C ILE A 154 23.67 7.62 24.41
N GLU A 155 24.70 8.28 24.94
CA GLU A 155 26.09 7.82 24.87
C GLU A 155 26.28 6.43 25.51
N THR A 156 25.64 6.17 26.65
CA THR A 156 25.73 4.87 27.33
C THR A 156 24.88 3.81 26.64
N LEU A 157 23.81 4.24 25.96
CA LEU A 157 22.93 3.36 25.17
C LEU A 157 23.48 3.06 23.76
N ALA A 158 24.56 3.70 23.32
CA ALA A 158 25.09 3.55 21.97
C ALA A 158 25.50 2.10 21.63
N GLY A 159 25.99 1.34 22.62
CA GLY A 159 26.30 -0.09 22.44
C GLY A 159 25.06 -0.96 22.24
N ASP A 160 23.96 -0.64 22.93
CA ASP A 160 22.68 -1.33 22.78
C ASP A 160 22.02 -1.02 21.43
N ILE A 161 22.08 0.26 21.00
CA ILE A 161 21.64 0.69 19.67
C ILE A 161 22.39 -0.08 18.58
N LEU A 162 23.73 -0.16 18.68
CA LEU A 162 24.54 -0.94 17.74
C LEU A 162 24.10 -2.40 17.74
N THR A 163 24.04 -3.03 18.91
CA THR A 163 23.66 -4.45 19.06
C THR A 163 22.31 -4.74 18.42
N THR A 164 21.33 -3.86 18.63
CA THR A 164 20.00 -3.98 18.05
C THR A 164 20.02 -3.88 16.53
N ILE A 165 20.79 -2.94 15.96
CA ILE A 165 20.96 -2.82 14.51
C ILE A 165 21.66 -4.06 13.93
N LEU A 166 22.71 -4.56 14.58
CA LEU A 166 23.43 -5.78 14.15
C LEU A 166 22.49 -7.00 14.14
N ALA A 167 21.68 -7.16 15.19
CA ALA A 167 20.74 -8.28 15.31
C ALA A 167 19.58 -8.19 14.29
N ALA A 168 19.18 -6.98 13.92
CA ALA A 168 18.08 -6.77 12.98
C ALA A 168 18.38 -7.30 11.57
N PHE A 169 19.59 -7.09 11.05
CA PHE A 169 19.92 -7.46 9.67
C PHE A 169 19.67 -8.94 9.31
N PRO A 170 20.21 -9.93 10.03
CA PRO A 170 19.95 -11.34 9.71
C PRO A 170 18.46 -11.70 9.85
N MET A 171 17.75 -11.10 10.81
CA MET A 171 16.31 -11.32 10.96
C MET A 171 15.51 -10.74 9.79
N MET A 172 15.94 -9.59 9.23
CA MET A 172 15.29 -8.98 8.07
C MET A 172 15.43 -9.86 6.82
N VAL A 173 16.59 -10.49 6.62
CA VAL A 173 16.82 -11.44 5.51
C VAL A 173 15.85 -12.63 5.61
N VAL A 174 15.78 -13.28 6.78
CA VAL A 174 14.87 -14.42 7.00
C VAL A 174 13.42 -14.02 6.79
N GLU A 175 13.03 -12.83 7.28
CA GLU A 175 11.67 -12.34 7.14
C GLU A 175 11.33 -11.99 5.69
N ARG A 176 12.28 -11.46 4.91
CA ARG A 176 12.12 -11.20 3.48
C ARG A 176 11.87 -12.50 2.71
N GLU A 177 12.66 -13.54 2.97
CA GLU A 177 12.50 -14.86 2.35
C GLU A 177 11.14 -15.47 2.70
N ARG A 178 10.74 -15.40 3.98
CA ARG A 178 9.42 -15.86 4.44
C ARG A 178 8.27 -15.15 3.72
N ARG A 179 8.36 -13.83 3.54
CA ARG A 179 7.34 -13.06 2.82
C ARG A 179 7.30 -13.42 1.34
N ALA A 180 8.46 -13.59 0.70
CA ALA A 180 8.53 -13.97 -0.71
C ALA A 180 7.89 -15.35 -0.96
N GLU A 181 8.14 -16.32 -0.08
CA GLU A 181 7.52 -17.65 -0.19
C GLU A 181 6.01 -17.59 0.08
N GLN A 182 5.57 -16.84 1.10
CA GLN A 182 4.14 -16.64 1.37
C GLN A 182 3.42 -15.97 0.19
N GLU A 183 4.05 -14.98 -0.44
CA GLU A 183 3.48 -14.32 -1.61
C GLU A 183 3.40 -15.26 -2.82
N ARG A 184 4.44 -16.07 -3.04
CA ARG A 184 4.43 -17.11 -4.08
C ARG A 184 3.29 -18.10 -3.87
N LEU A 185 3.12 -18.61 -2.65
CA LEU A 185 2.03 -19.54 -2.31
C LEU A 185 0.65 -18.89 -2.49
N ARG A 186 0.50 -17.63 -2.08
CA ARG A 186 -0.75 -16.87 -2.28
C ARG A 186 -1.09 -16.72 -3.76
N ARG A 187 -0.13 -16.36 -4.61
CA ARG A 187 -0.35 -16.24 -6.06
C ARG A 187 -0.79 -17.55 -6.69
N ILE A 188 -0.20 -18.68 -6.28
CA ILE A 188 -0.60 -20.01 -6.77
C ILE A 188 -2.04 -20.34 -6.35
N GLU A 189 -2.39 -20.09 -5.09
CA GLU A 189 -3.74 -20.36 -4.58
C GLU A 189 -4.79 -19.43 -5.23
N GLU A 190 -4.48 -18.15 -5.40
CA GLU A 190 -5.33 -17.18 -6.09
C GLU A 190 -5.56 -17.57 -7.55
N GLN A 191 -4.51 -18.01 -8.25
CA GLN A 191 -4.63 -18.50 -9.62
C GLN A 191 -5.51 -19.75 -9.70
N ARG A 192 -5.31 -20.74 -8.81
CA ARG A 192 -6.17 -21.94 -8.75
C ARG A 192 -7.62 -21.60 -8.49
N ARG A 193 -7.89 -20.68 -7.55
CA ARG A 193 -9.25 -20.22 -7.25
C ARG A 193 -9.87 -19.52 -8.45
N TYR A 194 -9.10 -18.66 -9.12
CA TYR A 194 -9.57 -17.98 -10.32
C TYR A 194 -9.92 -18.97 -11.42
N GLU A 195 -9.04 -19.93 -11.72
CA GLU A 195 -9.27 -20.97 -12.73
C GLU A 195 -10.52 -21.82 -12.40
N LEU A 196 -10.66 -22.27 -11.16
CA LEU A 196 -11.83 -23.03 -10.71
C LEU A 196 -13.12 -22.21 -10.82
N GLN A 197 -13.09 -20.92 -10.46
CA GLN A 197 -14.23 -20.04 -10.62
C GLN A 197 -14.60 -19.82 -12.09
N GLN A 198 -13.61 -19.68 -12.99
CA GLN A 198 -13.86 -19.55 -14.42
C GLN A 198 -14.48 -20.82 -15.01
N GLN A 199 -13.97 -22.00 -14.60
CA GLN A 199 -14.54 -23.29 -15.01
C GLN A 199 -15.98 -23.43 -14.52
N ASN A 200 -16.25 -23.15 -13.24
CA ASN A 200 -17.59 -23.22 -12.69
C ASN A 200 -18.56 -22.25 -13.41
N LYS A 201 -18.14 -21.01 -13.70
CA LYS A 201 -18.97 -20.05 -14.46
C LYS A 201 -19.25 -20.53 -15.88
N LEU A 202 -18.26 -21.12 -16.53
CA LEU A 202 -18.42 -21.68 -17.87
C LEU A 202 -19.41 -22.85 -17.86
N GLU A 203 -19.26 -23.79 -16.91
CA GLU A 203 -20.18 -24.93 -16.76
C GLU A 203 -21.60 -24.49 -16.42
N GLN A 204 -21.76 -23.54 -15.50
CA GLN A 204 -23.06 -22.97 -15.15
C GLN A 204 -23.70 -22.26 -16.35
N GLY A 205 -22.93 -21.49 -17.12
CA GLY A 205 -23.42 -20.85 -18.34
C GLY A 205 -23.86 -21.88 -19.39
N ARG A 206 -23.06 -22.94 -19.60
CA ARG A 206 -23.40 -24.04 -20.52
C ARG A 206 -24.70 -24.72 -20.10
N PHE A 207 -24.84 -25.01 -18.82
CA PHE A 207 -26.05 -25.61 -18.27
C PHE A 207 -27.27 -24.69 -18.40
N ARG A 208 -27.11 -23.38 -18.15
CA ARG A 208 -28.17 -22.39 -18.35
C ARG A 208 -28.62 -22.35 -19.82
N ARG A 209 -27.68 -22.38 -20.78
CA ARG A 209 -28.02 -22.43 -22.21
C ARG A 209 -28.77 -23.71 -22.58
N LEU A 210 -28.41 -24.85 -21.99
CA LEU A 210 -29.16 -26.08 -22.16
C LEU A 210 -30.60 -25.95 -21.64
N LEU A 211 -30.80 -25.36 -20.46
CA LEU A 211 -32.13 -25.12 -19.89
C LEU A 211 -32.97 -24.17 -20.75
N GLU A 212 -32.37 -23.16 -21.37
CA GLU A 212 -33.09 -22.30 -22.32
C GLU A 212 -33.62 -23.08 -23.52
N HIS A 213 -32.82 -24.00 -24.08
CA HIS A 213 -33.29 -24.89 -25.15
C HIS A 213 -34.38 -25.83 -24.66
N ALA A 214 -34.25 -26.41 -23.47
CA ALA A 214 -35.31 -27.23 -22.88
C ALA A 214 -36.62 -26.44 -22.69
N GLY A 215 -36.54 -25.16 -22.31
CA GLY A 215 -37.68 -24.24 -22.26
C GLY A 215 -38.34 -24.04 -23.62
N ARG A 216 -37.55 -23.72 -24.66
CA ARG A 216 -38.07 -23.55 -26.03
C ARG A 216 -38.72 -24.82 -26.57
N TRP A 217 -38.15 -25.98 -26.28
CA TRP A 217 -38.75 -27.26 -26.63
C TRP A 217 -40.11 -27.45 -25.95
N ARG A 218 -40.19 -27.18 -24.64
CA ARG A 218 -41.45 -27.26 -23.88
C ARG A 218 -42.51 -26.32 -24.45
N ASP A 219 -42.14 -25.08 -24.76
CA ASP A 219 -43.05 -24.10 -25.36
C ASP A 219 -43.53 -24.56 -26.75
N ALA A 220 -42.65 -25.17 -27.55
CA ALA A 220 -43.00 -25.74 -28.85
C ALA A 220 -43.93 -26.96 -28.74
N GLU A 221 -43.78 -27.82 -27.73
CA GLU A 221 -44.73 -28.90 -27.45
C GLU A 221 -46.09 -28.37 -27.03
N LEU A 222 -46.13 -27.41 -26.10
CA LEU A 222 -47.37 -26.77 -25.65
C LEU A 222 -48.12 -26.12 -26.82
N ALA A 223 -47.39 -25.41 -27.69
CA ALA A 223 -47.98 -24.78 -28.87
C ALA A 223 -48.52 -25.81 -29.87
N ARG A 224 -47.80 -26.92 -30.12
CA ARG A 224 -48.28 -28.03 -30.98
C ARG A 224 -49.57 -28.64 -30.45
N ASN A 225 -49.61 -28.94 -29.15
CA ASN A 225 -50.80 -29.47 -28.51
C ASN A 225 -51.98 -28.49 -28.60
N PHE A 226 -51.74 -27.20 -28.37
CA PHE A 226 -52.77 -26.18 -28.49
C PHE A 226 -53.31 -26.04 -29.92
N ILE A 227 -52.44 -26.05 -30.93
CA ILE A 227 -52.82 -26.02 -32.35
C ILE A 227 -53.66 -27.25 -32.71
N ALA A 228 -53.30 -28.44 -32.22
CA ALA A 228 -54.07 -29.66 -32.45
C ALA A 228 -55.48 -29.56 -31.87
N VAL A 229 -55.61 -29.09 -30.62
CA VAL A 229 -56.92 -28.85 -29.97
C VAL A 229 -57.74 -27.81 -30.73
N LEU A 230 -57.12 -26.72 -31.23
CA LEU A 230 -57.82 -25.72 -32.05
C LEU A 230 -58.32 -26.31 -33.37
N ARG A 231 -57.50 -27.16 -34.02
CA ARG A 231 -57.86 -27.80 -35.29
C ARG A 231 -59.07 -28.72 -35.14
N GLU A 232 -59.21 -29.38 -33.99
CA GLU A 232 -60.39 -30.20 -33.64
C GLU A 232 -61.61 -29.35 -33.23
N ALA A 233 -61.41 -28.20 -32.58
CA ALA A 233 -62.49 -27.35 -32.10
C ALA A 233 -63.14 -26.47 -33.21
N ILE A 234 -62.41 -26.19 -34.30
CA ILE A 234 -62.89 -25.38 -35.42
C ILE A 234 -63.71 -26.27 -36.38
N ALA A 235 -65.03 -26.04 -36.42
CA ALA A 235 -65.96 -26.79 -37.26
C ALA A 235 -65.86 -26.44 -38.76
N ASP A 236 -65.53 -25.19 -39.08
CA ASP A 236 -65.34 -24.69 -40.46
C ASP A 236 -63.94 -24.09 -40.61
N GLN A 237 -63.03 -24.85 -41.20
CA GLN A 237 -61.63 -24.43 -41.39
C GLN A 237 -61.45 -23.47 -42.58
N ASP A 238 -62.47 -23.31 -43.43
CA ASP A 238 -62.47 -22.37 -44.57
C ASP A 238 -62.99 -20.98 -44.17
N ALA A 239 -63.56 -20.86 -42.97
CA ALA A 239 -63.98 -19.58 -42.41
C ALA A 239 -62.81 -18.59 -42.42
N THR A 240 -63.05 -17.40 -42.98
CA THR A 240 -62.00 -16.40 -43.21
C THR A 240 -61.93 -15.42 -42.03
N VAL A 241 -60.75 -15.28 -41.44
CA VAL A 241 -60.47 -14.32 -40.36
C VAL A 241 -59.25 -13.49 -40.76
N GLY A 242 -59.41 -12.16 -40.78
CA GLY A 242 -58.31 -11.26 -41.13
C GLY A 242 -57.79 -11.40 -42.57
N GLY A 243 -58.63 -11.88 -43.50
CA GLY A 243 -58.29 -12.03 -44.91
C GLY A 243 -57.67 -13.37 -45.31
N HIS A 244 -57.48 -14.30 -44.36
CA HIS A 244 -56.98 -15.65 -44.61
C HIS A 244 -57.92 -16.71 -44.02
N PRO A 245 -58.06 -17.89 -44.64
CA PRO A 245 -58.78 -19.01 -44.06
C PRO A 245 -58.10 -19.48 -42.77
N LEU A 246 -58.87 -20.00 -41.82
CA LEU A 246 -58.36 -20.52 -40.56
C LEU A 246 -57.35 -21.67 -40.76
N SER A 247 -57.50 -22.48 -41.81
CA SER A 247 -56.53 -23.51 -42.22
C SER A 247 -55.13 -22.93 -42.48
N GLU A 248 -55.03 -21.81 -43.21
CA GLU A 248 -53.76 -21.14 -43.50
C GLU A 248 -53.12 -20.57 -42.23
N TRP A 249 -53.91 -20.06 -41.29
CA TRP A 249 -53.43 -19.62 -39.98
C TRP A 249 -52.87 -20.77 -39.13
N LEU A 250 -53.56 -21.93 -39.12
CA LEU A 250 -53.10 -23.11 -38.39
C LEU A 250 -51.79 -23.65 -38.97
N ASP A 251 -51.68 -23.72 -40.30
CA ASP A 251 -50.48 -24.19 -40.99
C ASP A 251 -49.30 -23.21 -40.80
N TRP A 252 -49.58 -21.90 -40.81
CA TRP A 252 -48.59 -20.88 -40.45
C TRP A 252 -48.07 -21.08 -39.02
N ALA A 253 -48.97 -21.32 -38.06
CA ALA A 253 -48.61 -21.51 -36.65
C ALA A 253 -47.76 -22.77 -36.47
N GLU A 254 -48.14 -23.88 -37.12
CA GLU A 254 -47.41 -25.15 -37.07
C GLU A 254 -46.00 -25.04 -37.66
N LYS A 255 -45.88 -24.35 -38.81
CA LYS A 255 -44.59 -24.04 -39.42
C LYS A 255 -43.72 -23.14 -38.52
N ARG A 256 -44.33 -22.15 -37.85
CA ARG A 256 -43.63 -21.27 -36.91
C ARG A 256 -43.12 -22.00 -35.69
N VAL A 257 -43.92 -22.91 -35.11
CA VAL A 257 -43.53 -23.73 -33.98
C VAL A 257 -42.38 -24.67 -34.35
N SER A 258 -42.45 -25.31 -35.52
CA SER A 258 -41.39 -26.19 -36.03
C SER A 258 -40.05 -25.48 -36.23
N LEU A 259 -40.06 -24.20 -36.62
CA LEU A 259 -38.86 -23.38 -36.75
C LEU A 259 -38.24 -22.96 -35.41
N GLN A 260 -39.05 -22.87 -34.35
CA GLN A 260 -38.58 -22.52 -33.00
C GLN A 260 -38.23 -23.74 -32.15
N ASP A 261 -38.64 -24.93 -32.56
CA ASP A 261 -38.29 -26.18 -31.88
C ASP A 261 -36.78 -26.44 -31.99
N PRO A 262 -36.04 -26.46 -30.87
CA PRO A 262 -34.61 -26.76 -30.89
C PRO A 262 -34.30 -28.18 -31.39
N LEU A 263 -35.27 -29.11 -31.38
CA LEU A 263 -35.10 -30.44 -31.96
C LEU A 263 -35.11 -30.47 -33.49
N ALA A 264 -35.53 -29.39 -34.16
CA ALA A 264 -35.38 -29.26 -35.61
C ALA A 264 -33.89 -29.14 -36.04
N ASN A 265 -33.01 -28.70 -35.12
CA ASN A 265 -31.56 -28.71 -35.32
C ASN A 265 -30.82 -29.05 -34.01
N PRO A 266 -30.74 -30.34 -33.64
CA PRO A 266 -30.10 -30.78 -32.40
C PRO A 266 -28.61 -30.44 -32.33
N GLN A 267 -27.93 -30.40 -33.47
CA GLN A 267 -26.52 -30.00 -33.54
C GLN A 267 -26.33 -28.52 -33.21
N GLY A 268 -27.27 -27.66 -33.65
CA GLY A 268 -27.30 -26.24 -33.32
C GLY A 268 -27.46 -25.96 -31.81
N VAL A 269 -28.16 -26.83 -31.08
CA VAL A 269 -28.27 -26.77 -29.61
C VAL A 269 -26.89 -26.88 -28.98
N PHE A 270 -26.17 -27.96 -29.27
CA PHE A 270 -24.84 -28.19 -28.71
C PHE A 270 -23.79 -27.19 -29.20
N ALA A 271 -23.88 -26.73 -30.45
CA ALA A 271 -23.03 -25.64 -30.95
C ALA A 271 -23.21 -24.36 -30.11
N SER A 272 -24.46 -23.97 -29.83
CA SER A 272 -24.74 -22.79 -29.01
C SER A 272 -24.29 -22.92 -27.55
N ILE A 273 -24.27 -24.14 -27.00
CA ILE A 273 -23.74 -24.45 -25.67
C ILE A 273 -22.20 -24.36 -25.68
N ALA A 274 -21.55 -24.90 -26.71
CA ALA A 274 -20.11 -24.81 -26.89
C ALA A 274 -19.62 -23.35 -27.01
N ASP A 275 -20.42 -22.49 -27.65
CA ASP A 275 -20.15 -21.06 -27.82
C ASP A 275 -20.30 -20.23 -26.53
N VAL A 276 -20.84 -20.82 -25.45
CA VAL A 276 -20.91 -20.15 -24.15
C VAL A 276 -19.50 -19.92 -23.62
N LYS A 277 -19.27 -18.70 -23.14
CA LYS A 277 -18.04 -18.23 -22.50
C LYS A 277 -18.36 -17.85 -21.05
N SER A 278 -17.33 -17.72 -20.22
CA SER A 278 -17.49 -17.39 -18.79
C SER A 278 -18.13 -16.02 -18.52
N TRP A 279 -18.33 -15.19 -19.54
CA TRP A 279 -19.00 -13.89 -19.48
C TRP A 279 -20.30 -13.81 -20.30
N THR A 280 -20.74 -14.90 -20.94
CA THR A 280 -21.95 -14.92 -21.79
C THR A 280 -23.20 -14.58 -20.99
N TYR A 281 -23.22 -14.98 -19.72
CA TYR A 281 -24.24 -14.57 -18.77
C TYR A 281 -23.60 -13.64 -17.74
N ARG A 282 -24.21 -12.47 -17.56
CA ARG A 282 -23.96 -11.64 -16.38
C ARG A 282 -24.93 -12.10 -15.29
N ASP A 283 -24.41 -12.24 -14.08
CA ASP A 283 -25.24 -12.29 -12.88
C ASP A 283 -25.83 -10.90 -12.58
#